data_AF-A0A1Q6UYL7-F1
#
_entry.id   AF-A0A1Q6UYL7-F1
#
_cell.length_a   1.000
_cell.length_b   1.000
_cell.length_c   1.000
_cell.angle_alpha   90.00
_cell.angle_beta   90.00
_cell.angle_gamma   90.00
#
_symmetry.space_group_name_H-M   'P 1'
#
loop_
_entity.id
_entity.type
_entity.pdbx_description
1 polymer ?
#
loop_
_entity_poly.entity_id
_entity_poly.type
_entity_poly.pdbx_seq_one_letter_code
_entity_poly.pdbx_strand_id
1 'polypeptide(L)'
;MALPFIVMDVVTRIFGNSIGFYKVYRLFPNLFTLLYIYLFLGIVLNTNKKVGKISYLFFNILFVIMYLVNNVYYSMTSNYFSFNLLDSVSEGSPYFLSALKNCNIFVYIFLIIIICLIILGYKSIDKVKKESKNNNDNKKLIKIFIIFIIVHTILPFFLGYCFLRKIIILNMLAQLLS
;
A
#
# COMPACT_ATOMS: atom_id res chain seq x y z
N MET A 1 -4.74 -9.49 9.37
CA MET A 1 -3.69 -9.38 8.33
C MET A 1 -3.91 -8.21 7.37
N ALA A 2 -5.13 -7.95 6.89
CA ALA A 2 -5.40 -6.84 5.95
C ALA A 2 -5.28 -5.44 6.57
N LEU A 3 -5.58 -5.32 7.85
CA LEU A 3 -5.79 -4.04 8.53
C LEU A 3 -4.65 -3.01 8.39
N PRO A 4 -3.34 -3.35 8.52
CA PRO A 4 -2.29 -2.35 8.33
C PRO A 4 -2.32 -1.71 6.94
N PHE A 5 -2.58 -2.48 5.88
CA PHE A 5 -2.68 -1.95 4.51
C PHE A 5 -3.86 -0.99 4.35
N ILE A 6 -5.01 -1.33 4.94
CA ILE A 6 -6.21 -0.47 4.91
C ILE A 6 -5.95 0.82 5.65
N VAL A 7 -5.36 0.74 6.86
CA VAL A 7 -5.08 1.93 7.67
C VAL A 7 -4.08 2.85 6.96
N MET A 8 -3.01 2.32 6.38
CA MET A 8 -2.05 3.12 5.60
C MET A 8 -2.72 3.88 4.45
N ASP A 9 -3.58 3.22 3.68
CA ASP A 9 -4.29 3.86 2.56
C ASP A 9 -5.32 4.91 3.04
N VAL A 10 -6.14 4.56 4.04
CA VAL A 10 -7.18 5.45 4.57
C VAL A 10 -6.57 6.69 5.21
N VAL A 11 -5.54 6.53 6.05
CA VAL A 11 -4.88 7.66 6.73
C VAL A 11 -4.25 8.59 5.72
N THR A 12 -3.55 8.04 4.72
CA THR A 12 -2.98 8.86 3.63
C THR A 12 -4.10 9.67 2.98
N ARG A 13 -5.18 9.03 2.54
CA ARG A 13 -6.33 9.75 1.93
C ARG A 13 -6.96 10.82 2.81
N ILE A 14 -7.05 10.58 4.12
CA ILE A 14 -7.57 11.56 5.07
C ILE A 14 -6.68 12.82 5.11
N PHE A 15 -5.36 12.66 5.16
CA PHE A 15 -4.45 13.82 5.14
C PHE A 15 -4.55 14.60 3.84
N GLY A 16 -4.63 13.94 2.69
CA GLY A 16 -4.77 14.59 1.39
C GLY A 16 -6.12 15.25 1.10
N ASN A 17 -7.10 15.24 2.02
CA ASN A 17 -8.41 15.81 1.76
C ASN A 17 -8.34 17.31 1.40
N SER A 18 -7.40 18.07 1.96
CA SER A 18 -7.31 19.52 1.71
C SER A 18 -6.90 19.88 0.28
N ILE A 19 -6.24 18.97 -0.44
CA ILE A 19 -5.82 19.16 -1.84
C ILE A 19 -6.80 18.51 -2.83
N GLY A 20 -8.01 18.19 -2.37
CA GLY A 20 -9.01 17.51 -3.19
C GLY A 20 -8.59 16.09 -3.59
N PHE A 21 -7.75 15.43 -2.79
CA PHE A 21 -7.43 14.03 -2.99
C PHE A 21 -8.69 13.15 -2.84
N TYR A 22 -8.63 11.91 -3.33
CA TYR A 22 -9.77 11.01 -3.29
C TYR A 22 -10.28 10.77 -1.87
N LYS A 23 -11.53 11.14 -1.63
CA LYS A 23 -12.24 10.88 -0.38
C LYS A 23 -12.34 9.37 -0.12
N VAL A 24 -12.33 9.01 1.16
CA VAL A 24 -12.31 7.60 1.63
C VAL A 24 -13.51 6.78 1.12
N TYR A 25 -14.67 7.41 0.93
CA TYR A 25 -15.88 6.75 0.44
C TYR A 25 -15.93 6.55 -1.09
N ARG A 26 -14.91 6.99 -1.84
CA ARG A 26 -14.86 6.76 -3.30
C ARG A 26 -14.67 5.27 -3.58
N LEU A 27 -15.59 4.70 -4.35
CA LEU A 27 -15.63 3.27 -4.67
C LEU A 27 -14.34 2.78 -5.34
N PHE A 28 -13.90 3.44 -6.40
CA PHE A 28 -12.81 2.93 -7.22
C PHE A 28 -11.42 2.91 -6.55
N PRO A 29 -10.99 3.96 -5.83
CA PRO A 29 -9.78 3.87 -5.01
C PRO A 29 -9.86 2.72 -3.99
N ASN A 30 -11.04 2.49 -3.39
CA ASN A 30 -11.22 1.37 -2.46
C ASN A 30 -11.10 0.01 -3.16
N LEU A 31 -11.74 -0.16 -4.32
CA LEU A 31 -11.62 -1.40 -5.12
C LEU A 31 -10.16 -1.68 -5.47
N PHE A 32 -9.41 -0.63 -5.76
CA PHE A 32 -8.00 -0.73 -6.09
C PHE A 32 -7.13 -1.15 -4.89
N THR A 33 -7.33 -0.52 -3.73
CA THR A 33 -6.69 -0.93 -2.47
C THR A 33 -7.03 -2.37 -2.11
N LEU A 34 -8.31 -2.77 -2.24
CA LEU A 34 -8.77 -4.13 -1.97
C LEU A 34 -8.16 -5.16 -2.93
N LEU A 35 -7.98 -4.81 -4.21
CA LEU A 35 -7.37 -5.69 -5.21
C LEU A 35 -5.90 -6.03 -4.85
N TYR A 36 -5.13 -5.04 -4.41
CA TYR A 36 -3.76 -5.29 -3.95
C TYR A 36 -3.71 -6.07 -2.64
N ILE A 37 -4.58 -5.77 -1.68
CA ILE A 37 -4.71 -6.55 -0.45
C ILE A 37 -5.06 -8.01 -0.77
N TYR A 38 -5.96 -8.23 -1.74
CA TYR A 38 -6.32 -9.56 -2.22
C TYR A 38 -5.10 -10.30 -2.78
N LEU A 39 -4.29 -9.66 -3.63
CA LEU A 39 -3.07 -10.24 -4.16
C LEU A 39 -2.08 -10.61 -3.04
N PHE A 40 -1.75 -9.66 -2.16
CA PHE A 40 -0.72 -9.85 -1.14
C PHE A 40 -1.15 -10.90 -0.10
N LEU A 41 -2.37 -10.80 0.42
CA LEU A 41 -2.87 -11.81 1.35
C LEU A 41 -3.08 -13.15 0.65
N GLY A 42 -3.46 -13.15 -0.62
CA GLY A 42 -3.50 -14.35 -1.45
C GLY A 42 -2.15 -15.07 -1.47
N ILE A 43 -1.05 -14.33 -1.66
CA ILE A 43 0.32 -14.88 -1.61
C ILE A 43 0.64 -15.40 -0.21
N VAL A 44 0.37 -14.63 0.85
CA VAL A 44 0.65 -15.04 2.24
C VAL A 44 -0.12 -16.31 2.61
N LEU A 45 -1.39 -16.40 2.23
CA LEU A 45 -2.29 -17.48 2.60
C LEU A 45 -2.05 -18.76 1.80
N ASN A 46 -1.53 -18.69 0.57
CA ASN A 46 -1.32 -19.86 -0.29
C ASN A 46 0.17 -20.23 -0.48
N THR A 47 1.07 -19.72 0.39
CA THR A 47 2.48 -20.16 0.43
C THR A 47 2.81 -20.83 1.77
N ASN A 48 3.93 -21.56 1.87
CA ASN A 48 4.33 -22.19 3.13
C ASN A 48 4.52 -21.15 4.25
N LYS A 49 4.31 -21.53 5.52
CA LYS A 49 4.37 -20.61 6.68
C LYS A 49 5.60 -19.69 6.71
N LYS A 50 6.79 -20.21 6.41
CA LYS A 50 8.03 -19.41 6.33
C LYS A 50 7.94 -18.34 5.24
N VAL A 51 7.56 -18.75 4.02
CA VAL A 51 7.42 -17.87 2.84
C VAL A 51 6.29 -16.85 3.05
N GLY A 52 5.16 -17.26 3.63
CA GLY A 52 4.04 -16.38 3.96
C GLY A 52 4.42 -15.29 4.95
N LYS A 53 5.24 -15.61 5.97
CA LYS A 53 5.74 -14.62 6.93
C LYS A 53 6.72 -13.62 6.28
N ILE A 54 7.62 -14.11 5.44
CA ILE A 54 8.59 -13.27 4.71
C ILE A 54 7.85 -12.33 3.76
N SER A 55 6.96 -12.87 2.93
CA SER A 55 6.15 -12.07 1.99
C SER A 55 5.26 -11.05 2.71
N TYR A 56 4.63 -11.41 3.82
CA TYR A 56 3.85 -10.47 4.62
C TYR A 56 4.70 -9.28 5.10
N LEU A 57 5.89 -9.53 5.66
CA LEU A 57 6.78 -8.45 6.10
C LEU A 57 7.27 -7.61 4.92
N PHE A 58 7.68 -8.25 3.82
CA PHE A 58 8.11 -7.57 2.60
C PHE A 58 7.06 -6.57 2.10
N PHE A 59 5.81 -7.01 1.92
CA PHE A 59 4.73 -6.12 1.45
C PHE A 59 4.41 -5.01 2.46
N ASN A 60 4.44 -5.29 3.76
CA ASN A 60 4.20 -4.25 4.76
C ASN A 60 5.33 -3.21 4.79
N ILE A 61 6.61 -3.62 4.65
CA ILE A 61 7.74 -2.69 4.55
C ILE A 61 7.56 -1.78 3.34
N LEU A 62 7.24 -2.36 2.18
CA LEU A 62 6.98 -1.59 0.96
C LEU A 62 5.86 -0.55 1.18
N PHE A 63 4.75 -0.95 1.79
CA PHE A 63 3.64 -0.03 2.08
C PHE A 63 3.99 1.03 3.14
N VAL A 64 4.79 0.70 4.15
CA VAL A 64 5.24 1.66 5.16
C VAL A 64 6.14 2.72 4.53
N ILE A 65 7.05 2.33 3.63
CA ILE A 65 7.87 3.28 2.88
C ILE A 65 6.96 4.21 2.07
N MET A 66 5.98 3.65 1.35
CA MET A 66 5.03 4.45 0.57
C MET A 66 4.21 5.40 1.43
N TYR A 67 3.73 4.94 2.58
CA TYR A 67 3.01 5.75 3.55
C TYR A 67 3.88 6.92 4.04
N LEU A 68 5.14 6.66 4.43
CA LEU A 68 6.04 7.69 4.92
C LEU A 68 6.39 8.69 3.83
N VAL A 69 6.81 8.22 2.65
CA VAL A 69 7.18 9.09 1.52
C VAL A 69 6.03 10.03 1.18
N ASN A 70 4.81 9.49 1.04
CA ASN A 70 3.65 10.32 0.69
C ASN A 70 3.28 11.32 1.78
N ASN A 71 3.23 10.91 3.04
CA ASN A 71 2.71 11.77 4.11
C ASN A 71 3.75 12.76 4.65
N VAL A 72 5.04 12.42 4.63
CA VAL A 72 6.14 13.35 4.94
C VAL A 72 6.24 14.40 3.83
N TYR A 73 6.24 13.96 2.56
CA TYR A 73 6.29 14.89 1.43
C TYR A 73 5.07 15.81 1.42
N TYR A 74 3.87 15.25 1.62
CA TYR A 74 2.63 16.01 1.73
C TYR A 74 2.66 17.06 2.84
N SER A 75 3.24 16.73 4.00
CA SER A 75 3.37 17.69 5.10
C SER A 75 4.20 18.93 4.74
N MET A 76 5.13 18.80 3.79
CA MET A 76 6.01 19.90 3.35
C MET A 76 5.46 20.65 2.15
N THR A 77 4.87 19.96 1.19
CA THR A 77 4.57 20.52 -0.15
C THR A 77 3.07 20.67 -0.41
N SER A 78 2.23 20.17 0.51
CA SER A 78 0.78 20.02 0.30
C SER A 78 0.46 19.27 -1.00
N ASN A 79 1.33 18.37 -1.45
CA ASN A 79 1.14 17.54 -2.63
C ASN A 79 1.64 16.13 -2.35
N TYR A 80 1.14 15.13 -3.08
CA TYR A 80 1.68 13.78 -2.98
C TYR A 80 2.94 13.61 -3.83
N PHE A 81 3.79 12.69 -3.39
CA PHE A 81 5.03 12.40 -4.09
C PHE A 81 4.72 11.88 -5.50
N SER A 82 5.55 12.29 -6.47
CA SER A 82 5.50 11.79 -7.84
C SER A 82 6.92 11.47 -8.30
N PHE A 83 7.07 10.39 -9.07
CA PHE A 83 8.37 9.94 -9.53
C PHE A 83 9.07 10.91 -10.49
N ASN A 84 8.32 11.81 -11.13
CA ASN A 84 8.88 12.89 -11.94
C ASN A 84 9.77 13.85 -11.14
N LEU A 85 9.68 13.82 -9.81
CA LEU A 85 10.51 14.63 -8.92
C LEU A 85 11.85 13.96 -8.59
N LEU A 86 12.09 12.73 -9.07
CA LEU A 86 13.36 12.05 -8.87
C LEU A 86 14.52 12.81 -9.51
N ASP A 87 14.26 13.49 -10.63
CA ASP A 87 15.25 14.29 -11.34
C ASP A 87 15.73 15.49 -10.51
N SER A 88 14.95 15.92 -9.51
CA SER A 88 15.27 17.01 -8.57
C SER A 88 15.67 16.52 -7.18
N VAL A 89 16.00 15.23 -7.01
CA VAL A 89 16.37 14.66 -5.69
C VAL A 89 17.65 15.26 -5.13
N SER A 90 18.61 15.59 -5.99
CA SER A 90 19.86 16.25 -5.57
C SER A 90 19.58 17.57 -4.84
N GLU A 91 18.64 18.36 -5.34
CA GLU A 91 18.21 19.64 -4.77
C GLU A 91 17.39 19.47 -3.48
N GLY A 92 16.61 18.40 -3.36
CA GLY A 92 15.77 18.12 -2.19
C GLY A 92 16.50 17.44 -1.02
N SER A 93 17.61 16.73 -1.28
CA SER A 93 18.33 15.93 -0.28
C SER A 93 18.78 16.69 0.98
N PRO A 94 19.26 17.95 0.91
CA PRO A 94 19.71 18.68 2.11
C PRO A 94 18.56 18.96 3.09
N TYR A 95 17.31 18.96 2.61
CA TYR A 95 16.13 19.27 3.40
C TYR A 95 15.48 18.04 4.02
N PHE A 96 16.00 16.83 3.79
CA PHE A 96 15.37 15.58 4.24
C PHE A 96 15.14 15.54 5.76
N LEU A 97 16.17 15.89 6.55
CA LEU A 97 16.06 15.87 8.01
C LEU A 97 15.05 16.91 8.51
N SER A 98 15.04 18.09 7.89
CA SER A 98 14.09 19.16 8.19
C SER A 98 12.66 18.75 7.84
N ALA A 99 12.47 18.05 6.73
CA ALA A 99 11.18 17.51 6.32
C ALA A 99 10.63 16.49 7.32
N LEU A 100 11.48 15.64 7.89
CA LEU A 100 11.07 14.73 8.97
C LEU A 100 10.73 15.51 10.26
N LYS A 101 11.57 16.46 10.67
CA LYS A 101 11.30 17.21 11.92
C LYS A 101 10.01 18.02 11.87
N ASN A 102 9.70 18.60 10.71
CA ASN A 102 8.53 19.45 10.52
C ASN A 102 7.30 18.68 10.00
N CYS A 103 7.41 17.35 9.83
CA CYS A 103 6.29 16.52 9.42
C CYS A 103 5.16 16.56 10.45
N ASN A 104 3.92 16.46 9.98
CA ASN A 104 2.76 16.40 10.85
C ASN A 104 2.88 15.24 11.86
N ILE A 105 2.80 15.55 13.16
CA ILE A 105 2.93 14.60 14.25
C ILE A 105 1.97 13.40 14.13
N PHE A 106 0.79 13.60 13.55
CA PHE A 106 -0.18 12.54 13.34
C PHE A 106 0.34 11.44 12.42
N VAL A 107 1.24 11.76 11.48
CA VAL A 107 1.89 10.75 10.60
C VAL A 107 2.65 9.73 11.44
N TYR A 108 3.34 10.16 12.50
CA TYR A 108 4.10 9.30 13.41
C TYR A 108 3.19 8.53 14.38
N ILE A 109 2.13 9.18 14.88
CA ILE A 109 1.12 8.49 15.73
C ILE A 109 0.51 7.32 14.96
N PHE A 110 0.07 7.54 13.72
CA PHE A 110 -0.46 6.46 12.88
C PHE A 110 0.61 5.44 12.50
N LEU A 111 1.88 5.84 12.32
CA LEU A 111 2.97 4.88 12.09
C LEU A 111 3.10 3.88 13.26
N ILE A 112 3.01 4.34 14.50
CA ILE A 112 3.03 3.48 15.70
C ILE A 112 1.84 2.51 15.67
N ILE A 113 0.63 3.01 15.37
CA ILE A 113 -0.57 2.17 15.23
C ILE A 113 -0.37 1.12 14.12
N ILE A 114 0.16 1.51 12.96
CA ILE A 114 0.45 0.61 11.84
C ILE A 114 1.44 -0.47 12.27
N ILE A 115 2.52 -0.14 12.99
CA ILE A 115 3.48 -1.12 13.50
C ILE A 115 2.80 -2.13 14.43
N CYS A 116 1.95 -1.67 15.36
CA CYS A 116 1.18 -2.57 16.22
C CYS A 116 0.29 -3.52 15.40
N LEU A 117 -0.39 -3.01 14.38
CA LEU A 117 -1.23 -3.80 13.47
C LEU A 117 -0.43 -4.81 12.64
N ILE A 118 0.79 -4.45 12.20
CA ILE A 118 1.71 -5.35 11.50
C ILE A 118 2.09 -6.51 12.43
N ILE A 119 2.46 -6.24 13.69
CA ILE A 119 2.81 -7.27 14.68
C ILE A 119 1.62 -8.21 14.93
N LEU A 120 0.42 -7.66 15.13
CA LEU A 120 -0.80 -8.47 15.31
C LEU A 120 -1.11 -9.33 14.07
N GLY A 121 -0.99 -8.74 12.88
CA GLY A 121 -1.17 -9.45 11.62
C GLY A 121 -0.14 -10.55 11.40
N TYR A 122 1.13 -10.31 11.75
CA TYR A 122 2.19 -11.31 11.66
C TYR A 122 1.94 -12.50 12.58
N LYS A 123 1.53 -12.24 13.84
CA LYS A 123 1.14 -13.30 14.80
C LYS A 123 -0.06 -14.11 14.32
N SER A 124 -1.00 -13.48 13.60
CA SER A 124 -2.17 -14.19 13.07
C SER A 124 -1.83 -15.22 11.98
N ILE A 125 -0.66 -15.14 11.33
CA ILE A 125 -0.22 -16.11 10.31
C ILE A 125 -0.05 -17.50 10.90
N ASP A 126 0.46 -17.57 12.13
CA ASP A 126 0.65 -18.85 12.81
C ASP A 126 -0.66 -19.56 13.13
N LYS A 127 -1.73 -18.80 13.38
CA LYS A 127 -3.07 -19.34 13.64
C LYS A 127 -3.67 -19.88 12.34
N VAL A 128 -3.70 -19.05 11.30
CA VAL A 128 -4.30 -19.40 10.01
C VAL A 128 -3.59 -20.59 9.33
N LYS A 129 -2.27 -20.68 9.46
CA LYS A 129 -1.49 -21.80 8.88
C LYS A 129 -1.61 -23.11 9.65
N LYS A 130 -2.00 -23.10 10.93
CA LYS A 130 -2.30 -24.34 11.67
C LYS A 130 -3.60 -24.98 11.19
N GLU A 131 -4.56 -24.17 10.76
CA GLU A 131 -5.89 -24.60 10.29
C GLU A 131 -5.87 -25.02 8.81
N SER A 132 -5.00 -24.44 7.99
CA SER A 132 -4.92 -24.72 6.55
C SER A 132 -3.90 -25.82 6.23
N LYS A 133 -4.34 -27.08 6.24
CA LYS A 133 -3.55 -28.28 5.90
C LYS A 133 -4.00 -28.88 4.57
N ASN A 134 -4.03 -28.08 3.49
CA ASN A 134 -4.59 -28.50 2.19
C ASN A 134 -3.53 -28.56 1.08
N ASN A 135 -3.52 -29.66 0.33
CA ASN A 135 -2.45 -30.05 -0.61
C ASN A 135 -2.53 -29.44 -2.03
N ASN A 136 -3.14 -28.26 -2.23
CA ASN A 136 -3.38 -27.69 -3.58
C ASN A 136 -3.04 -26.18 -3.69
N ASP A 137 -1.98 -25.75 -3.03
CA ASP A 137 -1.65 -24.33 -2.87
C ASP A 137 -1.17 -23.65 -4.17
N ASN A 138 -0.44 -24.36 -5.04
CA ASN A 138 0.09 -23.78 -6.29
C ASN A 138 -1.02 -23.41 -7.29
N LYS A 139 -2.05 -24.25 -7.44
CA LYS A 139 -3.20 -23.96 -8.32
C LYS A 139 -4.00 -22.74 -7.86
N LYS A 140 -4.10 -22.55 -6.54
CA LYS A 140 -4.78 -21.38 -5.94
C LYS A 140 -4.00 -20.10 -6.18
N LEU A 141 -2.67 -20.13 -6.03
CA LEU A 141 -1.81 -18.97 -6.33
C LEU A 141 -1.97 -18.51 -7.78
N ILE A 142 -1.92 -19.44 -8.75
CA ILE A 142 -2.12 -19.10 -10.16
C ILE A 142 -3.47 -18.42 -10.38
N LYS A 143 -4.54 -18.94 -9.77
CA LYS A 143 -5.88 -18.32 -9.86
C LYS A 143 -5.91 -16.90 -9.28
N ILE A 144 -5.24 -16.65 -8.16
CA ILE A 144 -5.13 -15.32 -7.55
C ILE A 144 -4.45 -14.34 -8.51
N PHE A 145 -3.33 -14.73 -9.14
CA PHE A 145 -2.64 -13.89 -10.11
C PHE A 145 -3.49 -13.61 -11.35
N ILE A 146 -4.19 -14.62 -11.89
CA ILE A 146 -5.09 -14.44 -13.04
C ILE A 146 -6.21 -13.45 -12.71
N ILE A 147 -6.87 -13.60 -11.56
CA ILE A 147 -7.93 -12.67 -11.12
C ILE A 147 -7.36 -11.27 -10.95
N PHE A 148 -6.18 -11.14 -10.32
CA PHE A 148 -5.51 -9.86 -10.14
C PHE A 148 -5.27 -9.17 -11.48
N ILE A 149 -4.66 -9.86 -12.45
CA ILE A 149 -4.35 -9.30 -13.78
C ILE A 149 -5.63 -8.85 -14.48
N ILE A 150 -6.65 -9.72 -14.57
CA ILE A 150 -7.91 -9.39 -15.26
C ILE A 150 -8.55 -8.15 -14.65
N VAL A 151 -8.72 -8.12 -13.32
CA VAL A 151 -9.39 -7.01 -12.64
C VAL A 151 -8.53 -5.74 -12.68
N HIS A 152 -7.21 -5.85 -12.54
CA HIS A 152 -6.26 -4.74 -12.64
C HIS A 152 -6.27 -4.10 -14.03
N THR A 153 -6.35 -4.90 -15.10
CA THR A 153 -6.43 -4.39 -16.47
C THR A 153 -7.77 -3.73 -16.76
N ILE A 154 -8.88 -4.27 -16.23
CA ILE A 154 -10.23 -3.78 -16.51
C ILE A 154 -10.60 -2.52 -15.71
N LEU A 155 -10.20 -2.44 -14.43
CA LEU A 155 -10.51 -1.29 -13.54
C LEU A 155 -10.22 0.09 -14.16
N PRO A 156 -9.07 0.30 -14.82
CA PRO A 156 -8.75 1.54 -15.53
C PRO A 156 -9.76 1.98 -16.58
N PHE A 157 -10.36 1.05 -17.31
CA PHE A 157 -11.31 1.38 -18.37
C PHE A 157 -12.61 1.95 -17.83
N PHE A 158 -13.01 1.57 -16.62
CA PHE A 158 -14.19 2.13 -15.94
C PHE A 158 -13.94 3.51 -15.31
N LEU A 159 -12.67 3.91 -15.20
CA LEU A 159 -12.23 5.06 -14.42
C LEU A 159 -11.90 6.29 -15.26
N GLY A 160 -11.68 6.12 -16.56
CA GLY A 160 -11.17 7.18 -17.44
C GLY A 160 -9.70 7.52 -17.14
N TYR A 161 -8.94 7.91 -18.18
CA TYR A 161 -7.49 8.18 -18.09
C TYR A 161 -7.10 9.20 -17.00
N CYS A 162 -7.98 10.15 -16.69
CA CYS A 162 -7.70 11.20 -15.69
C CYS A 162 -7.69 10.67 -14.24
N PHE A 163 -8.41 9.58 -13.96
CA PHE A 163 -8.56 9.07 -12.60
C PHE A 163 -7.38 8.17 -12.16
N LEU A 164 -6.77 7.49 -13.13
CA LEU A 164 -5.61 6.61 -12.92
C LEU A 164 -4.42 7.34 -12.28
N ARG A 165 -4.15 8.55 -12.76
CA ARG A 165 -2.98 9.35 -12.39
C ARG A 165 -2.98 9.83 -10.95
N LYS A 166 -4.12 9.76 -10.25
CA LYS A 166 -4.28 10.20 -8.86
C LYS A 166 -4.39 9.05 -7.86
N ILE A 167 -4.40 7.78 -8.28
CA ILE A 167 -4.43 6.66 -7.33
C ILE A 167 -2.99 6.44 -6.83
N ILE A 168 -2.67 6.89 -5.61
CA ILE A 168 -1.32 6.84 -5.02
C ILE A 168 -0.68 5.44 -5.13
N ILE A 169 -1.45 4.40 -4.81
CA ILE A 169 -0.95 3.02 -4.81
C ILE A 169 -0.72 2.50 -6.24
N LEU A 170 -1.53 2.92 -7.22
CA LEU A 170 -1.42 2.49 -8.63
C LEU A 170 -0.28 3.25 -9.31
N ASN A 171 -0.23 4.57 -9.14
CA ASN A 171 0.77 5.40 -9.81
C ASN A 171 2.17 5.02 -9.33
N MET A 172 2.35 4.70 -8.04
CA MET A 172 3.66 4.31 -7.55
C MET A 172 4.07 2.86 -7.81
N LEU A 173 3.15 1.88 -7.77
CA LEU A 173 3.49 0.50 -8.14
C LEU A 173 3.63 0.31 -9.66
N ALA A 174 2.87 1.06 -10.46
CA ALA A 174 3.03 1.07 -11.91
C ALA A 174 4.36 1.71 -12.33
N GLN A 175 4.79 2.79 -11.65
CA GLN A 175 6.07 3.46 -11.93
C GLN A 175 7.30 2.70 -11.38
N LEU A 176 7.13 1.79 -10.41
CA LEU A 176 8.20 0.89 -9.93
C LEU A 176 8.40 -0.37 -10.80
N LEU A 177 7.43 -0.69 -11.66
CA LEU A 177 7.42 -1.87 -12.53
C LEU A 177 7.53 -1.51 -14.02
N SER A 178 7.73 -0.23 -14.34
CA SER A 178 7.99 0.33 -15.68
C SER A 178 9.41 0.86 -15.77
#